data_AF-A0A255SI63-F1
#
_entry.id   AF-A0A255SI63-F1
#
_cell.length_a   1.000
_cell.length_b   1.000
_cell.length_c   1.000
_cell.angle_alpha   90.00
_cell.angle_beta   90.00
_cell.angle_gamma   90.00
#
_symmetry.space_group_name_H-M   'P 1'
#
loop_
_entity.id
_entity.type
_entity.pdbx_description
1 polymer ?
#
loop_
_entity_poly.entity_id
_entity_poly.type
_entity_poly.pdbx_seq_one_letter_code
_entity_poly.pdbx_strand_id
1 'polypeptide(L)'
;MKKANGTADTLKVDTLSICSRRADGRDTILQNRITGVTTFDLDISYINPVDTLHMTLLDTMGNTYRDTIWVEKSNQPHFESVDCQISYFHTILSVKSTHHIIDSLSINNSQVNYDASKEHFHLYLKDRY
;
A
#
# COMPACT_ATOMS: atom_id res chain seq x y z
N MET A 1 -2.27 -3.06 9.00
CA MET A 1 -3.70 -2.79 9.28
C MET A 1 -3.90 -2.65 10.77
N LYS A 2 -4.66 -1.64 11.18
CA LYS A 2 -4.84 -1.26 12.58
C LYS A 2 -6.31 -0.97 12.86
N LYS A 3 -6.74 -1.22 14.10
CA LYS A 3 -8.04 -0.78 14.63
C LYS A 3 -7.92 0.64 15.18
N ALA A 4 -9.05 1.30 15.45
CA ALA A 4 -9.08 2.64 16.05
C ALA A 4 -8.30 2.74 17.39
N ASN A 5 -8.20 1.65 18.15
CA ASN A 5 -7.42 1.60 19.40
C ASN A 5 -5.91 1.32 19.20
N GLY A 6 -5.41 1.29 17.96
CA GLY A 6 -4.00 1.05 17.62
C GLY A 6 -3.57 -0.43 17.63
N THR A 7 -4.45 -1.37 18.01
CA THR A 7 -4.15 -2.80 17.93
C THR A 7 -4.19 -3.31 16.48
N ALA A 8 -3.54 -4.44 16.21
CA ALA A 8 -3.55 -5.05 14.88
C ALA A 8 -4.98 -5.40 14.45
N ASP A 9 -5.29 -5.10 13.19
CA ASP A 9 -6.52 -5.55 12.55
C ASP A 9 -6.21 -6.59 11.46
N THR A 10 -7.15 -7.48 11.22
CA THR A 10 -6.95 -8.66 10.37
C THR A 10 -8.14 -8.85 9.43
N LEU A 11 -7.85 -9.26 8.20
CA LEU A 11 -8.86 -9.75 7.27
C LEU A 11 -9.38 -11.12 7.78
N LYS A 12 -10.45 -11.11 8.57
CA LYS A 12 -10.91 -12.30 9.32
C LYS A 12 -11.42 -13.43 8.42
N VAL A 13 -12.05 -13.11 7.29
CA VAL A 13 -12.60 -14.09 6.34
C VAL A 13 -12.63 -13.61 4.87
N ASP A 14 -12.35 -12.33 4.64
CA ASP A 14 -12.35 -11.75 3.31
C ASP A 14 -11.02 -11.99 2.58
N THR A 15 -11.01 -11.82 1.27
CA THR A 15 -9.78 -11.74 0.48
C THR A 15 -9.56 -10.33 -0.04
N LEU A 16 -8.30 -9.88 0.00
CA LEU A 16 -7.87 -8.60 -0.52
C LEU A 16 -6.93 -8.82 -1.70
N SER A 17 -7.20 -8.14 -2.82
CA SER A 17 -6.26 -8.01 -3.92
C SER A 17 -5.86 -6.54 -4.08
N ILE A 18 -4.59 -6.31 -4.38
CA ILE A 18 -4.04 -4.98 -4.61
C ILE A 18 -3.33 -5.01 -5.95
N CYS A 19 -3.69 -4.10 -6.85
CA CYS A 19 -2.97 -3.87 -8.09
C CYS A 19 -2.56 -2.41 -8.22
N SER A 20 -1.58 -2.17 -9.08
CA SER A 20 -1.11 -0.84 -9.44
C SER A 20 -0.96 -0.75 -10.94
N ARG A 21 -1.16 0.45 -11.49
CA ARG A 21 -0.93 0.71 -12.90
C ARG A 21 0.54 1.04 -13.11
N ARG A 22 1.21 0.25 -13.93
CA ARG A 22 2.60 0.47 -14.32
C ARG A 22 2.70 1.66 -15.27
N ALA A 23 3.90 2.24 -15.36
CA ALA A 23 4.17 3.36 -16.26
C ALA A 23 3.95 3.02 -17.75
N ASP A 24 4.06 1.74 -18.15
CA ASP A 24 3.75 1.26 -19.50
C ASP A 24 2.24 1.06 -19.76
N GLY A 25 1.40 1.51 -18.83
CA GLY A 25 -0.06 1.51 -18.95
C GLY A 25 -0.73 0.18 -18.61
N ARG A 26 0.05 -0.89 -18.35
CA ARG A 26 -0.43 -2.21 -17.92
C ARG A 26 -0.60 -2.28 -16.40
N ASP A 27 -1.52 -3.11 -15.94
CA ASP A 27 -1.69 -3.35 -14.51
C ASP A 27 -0.75 -4.46 -14.03
N THR A 28 -0.28 -4.32 -12.80
CA THR A 28 0.48 -5.35 -12.07
C THR A 28 -0.29 -5.72 -10.81
N ILE A 29 -0.37 -7.01 -10.51
CA ILE A 29 -0.89 -7.49 -9.22
C ILE A 29 0.26 -7.43 -8.22
N LEU A 30 0.08 -6.65 -7.15
CA LEU A 30 1.04 -6.54 -6.05
C LEU A 30 0.71 -7.55 -4.95
N GLN A 31 -0.58 -7.75 -4.68
CA GLN A 31 -1.08 -8.73 -3.72
C GLN A 31 -2.29 -9.44 -4.33
N ASN A 32 -2.31 -10.78 -4.26
CA ASN A 32 -3.37 -11.58 -4.87
C ASN A 32 -4.15 -12.36 -3.82
N ARG A 33 -5.39 -11.95 -3.56
CA ARG A 33 -6.33 -12.64 -2.66
C ARG A 33 -5.74 -13.01 -1.30
N ILE A 34 -4.99 -12.09 -0.70
CA ILE A 34 -4.44 -12.27 0.65
C ILE A 34 -5.57 -12.28 1.69
N THR A 35 -5.43 -13.11 2.73
CA THR A 35 -6.42 -13.26 3.81
C THR A 35 -5.69 -13.56 5.11
N GLY A 36 -6.32 -13.28 6.26
CA GLY A 36 -5.73 -13.56 7.58
C GLY A 36 -4.47 -12.74 7.92
N VAL A 37 -4.09 -11.77 7.10
CA VAL A 37 -2.89 -10.94 7.33
C VAL A 37 -3.22 -9.68 8.14
N THR A 38 -2.22 -9.16 8.85
CA THR A 38 -2.23 -7.85 9.51
C THR A 38 -1.33 -6.84 8.79
N THR A 39 -0.34 -7.32 8.05
CA THR A 39 0.68 -6.56 7.33
C THR A 39 0.90 -7.17 5.95
N PHE A 40 1.34 -6.36 5.00
CA PHE A 40 1.70 -6.78 3.65
C PHE A 40 2.63 -5.74 3.03
N ASP A 41 3.49 -6.19 2.14
CA ASP A 41 4.46 -5.34 1.43
C ASP A 41 3.91 -4.87 0.10
N LEU A 42 4.31 -3.67 -0.32
CA LEU A 42 3.90 -3.07 -1.58
C LEU A 42 5.12 -2.45 -2.26
N ASP A 43 5.31 -2.81 -3.53
CA ASP A 43 6.32 -2.18 -4.35
C ASP A 43 5.96 -0.72 -4.63
N ILE A 44 6.96 0.15 -4.50
CA ILE A 44 6.85 1.59 -4.75
C ILE A 44 7.59 1.95 -6.04
N SER A 45 6.98 2.76 -6.89
CA SER A 45 7.61 3.16 -8.15
C SER A 45 8.54 4.36 -7.95
N TYR A 46 9.59 4.48 -8.76
CA TYR A 46 10.41 5.70 -8.85
C TYR A 46 10.10 6.55 -10.10
N ILE A 47 9.13 6.13 -10.92
CA ILE A 47 8.80 6.79 -12.19
C ILE A 47 7.83 7.95 -11.98
N ASN A 48 6.75 7.71 -11.23
CA ASN A 48 5.70 8.69 -11.01
C ASN A 48 5.85 9.35 -9.62
N PRO A 49 5.46 10.62 -9.46
CA PRO A 49 5.41 11.26 -8.14
C PRO A 49 4.29 10.71 -7.26
N VAL A 50 3.29 10.04 -7.85
CA VAL A 50 2.17 9.42 -7.15
C VAL A 50 2.01 7.99 -7.61
N ASP A 51 1.99 7.06 -6.66
CA ASP A 51 1.59 5.67 -6.92
C ASP A 51 0.09 5.52 -6.65
N THR A 52 -0.61 4.89 -7.59
CA THR A 52 -2.04 4.61 -7.48
C THR A 52 -2.25 3.13 -7.26
N LEU A 53 -2.84 2.77 -6.13
CA LEU A 53 -3.11 1.40 -5.74
C LEU A 53 -4.61 1.16 -5.77
N HIS A 54 -5.06 0.15 -6.50
CA HIS A 54 -6.46 -0.26 -6.53
C HIS A 54 -6.64 -1.48 -5.62
N MET A 55 -7.44 -1.30 -4.58
CA MET A 55 -7.78 -2.35 -3.63
C MET A 55 -9.12 -2.95 -4.02
N THR A 56 -9.17 -4.27 -4.08
CA THR A 56 -10.41 -5.03 -4.27
C THR A 56 -10.56 -5.98 -3.10
N LEU A 57 -11.63 -5.79 -2.34
CA LEU A 57 -12.04 -6.74 -1.32
C LEU A 57 -13.17 -7.61 -1.86
N LEU A 58 -13.04 -8.92 -1.67
CA LEU A 58 -14.12 -9.88 -1.84
C LEU A 58 -14.50 -10.46 -0.48
N ASP A 59 -15.76 -10.28 -0.07
CA ASP A 59 -16.29 -10.85 1.17
C ASP A 59 -16.74 -12.32 1.00
N THR A 60 -17.11 -12.96 2.11
CA THR A 60 -17.58 -14.35 2.12
C THR A 60 -18.94 -14.56 1.45
N MET A 61 -19.74 -13.51 1.28
CA MET A 61 -21.03 -13.54 0.59
C MET A 61 -20.88 -13.33 -0.93
N GLY A 62 -19.67 -13.06 -1.41
CA GLY A 62 -19.37 -12.81 -2.81
C GLY A 62 -19.50 -11.33 -3.23
N ASN A 63 -19.75 -10.41 -2.30
CA ASN A 63 -19.78 -8.99 -2.64
C ASN A 63 -18.35 -8.47 -2.85
N THR A 64 -18.22 -7.59 -3.84
CA THR A 64 -16.95 -6.96 -4.19
C THR A 64 -16.99 -5.48 -3.85
N TYR A 65 -16.00 -5.02 -3.09
CA TYR A 65 -15.82 -3.62 -2.72
C TYR A 65 -14.47 -3.11 -3.20
N ARG A 66 -14.39 -1.83 -3.55
CA ARG A 66 -13.18 -1.25 -4.12
C ARG A 66 -12.80 0.05 -3.45
N ASP A 67 -11.50 0.22 -3.21
CA ASP A 67 -10.90 1.52 -2.87
C ASP A 67 -9.77 1.83 -3.84
N THR A 68 -9.43 3.11 -3.93
CA THR A 68 -8.17 3.54 -4.56
C THR A 68 -7.37 4.32 -3.54
N ILE A 69 -6.08 3.99 -3.41
CA ILE A 69 -5.12 4.73 -2.59
C ILE A 69 -4.17 5.48 -3.53
N TRP A 70 -3.88 6.74 -3.18
CA TRP A 70 -2.82 7.53 -3.79
C TRP A 70 -1.70 7.76 -2.77
N VAL A 71 -0.49 7.37 -3.12
CA VAL A 71 0.72 7.58 -2.31
C VAL A 71 1.61 8.58 -3.03
N GLU A 72 1.61 9.82 -2.55
CA GLU A 72 2.46 10.89 -3.07
C GLU A 72 3.85 10.82 -2.42
N LYS A 73 4.89 10.99 -3.24
CA LYS A 73 6.29 10.85 -2.80
C LYS A 73 7.25 11.71 -3.60
N SER A 74 8.38 12.01 -2.98
CA SER A 74 9.61 12.40 -3.69
C SER A 74 10.55 11.20 -3.81
N ASN A 75 11.35 11.19 -4.88
CA ASN A 75 12.32 10.12 -5.18
C ASN A 75 13.72 10.73 -5.19
N GLN A 76 14.65 10.10 -4.47
CA GLN A 76 16.06 10.50 -4.44
C GLN A 76 16.93 9.31 -4.89
N PRO A 77 17.72 9.46 -5.97
CA PRO A 77 18.71 8.46 -6.33
C PRO A 77 19.68 8.23 -5.19
N HIS A 78 19.90 6.96 -4.87
CA HIS A 78 20.90 6.51 -3.93
C HIS A 78 21.96 5.70 -4.70
N PHE A 79 23.17 6.24 -4.70
CA PHE A 79 24.32 5.64 -5.35
C PHE A 79 25.24 5.07 -4.27
N GLU A 80 25.48 3.76 -4.34
CA GLU A 80 26.36 3.05 -3.43
C GLU A 80 27.75 2.85 -4.05
N SER A 81 27.80 2.30 -5.28
CA SER A 81 29.05 2.09 -6.01
C SER A 81 28.80 2.02 -7.52
N VAL A 82 29.88 2.14 -8.30
CA VAL A 82 29.83 2.07 -9.78
C VAL A 82 29.43 0.69 -10.30
N ASP A 83 29.62 -0.35 -9.48
CA ASP A 83 29.34 -1.74 -9.83
C ASP A 83 27.90 -2.15 -9.50
N CYS A 84 27.13 -1.25 -8.86
CA CYS A 84 25.75 -1.50 -8.44
C CYS A 84 24.75 -0.69 -9.28
N GLN A 85 23.55 -1.25 -9.47
CA GLN A 85 22.44 -0.47 -10.01
C GLN A 85 22.02 0.63 -9.03
N ILE A 86 21.67 1.79 -9.58
CA ILE A 86 21.14 2.91 -8.79
C ILE A 86 19.85 2.46 -8.09
N SER A 87 19.82 2.67 -6.78
CA SER A 87 18.60 2.51 -5.99
C SER A 87 17.90 3.85 -5.81
N TYR A 88 16.66 3.83 -5.38
CA TYR A 88 15.91 5.05 -5.07
C TYR A 88 15.40 4.98 -3.64
N PHE A 89 15.64 6.04 -2.88
CA PHE A 89 14.97 6.27 -1.61
C PHE A 89 13.79 7.18 -1.84
N HIS A 90 12.74 6.97 -1.05
CA HIS A 90 11.50 7.72 -1.19
C HIS A 90 11.15 8.43 0.12
N THR A 91 10.66 9.65 0.01
CA THR A 91 9.95 10.30 1.11
C THR A 91 8.47 10.35 0.77
N ILE A 92 7.64 9.63 1.52
CA ILE A 92 6.18 9.69 1.42
C ILE A 92 5.71 11.05 1.94
N LEU A 93 5.03 11.81 1.07
CA LEU A 93 4.55 13.15 1.36
C LEU A 93 3.09 13.13 1.82
N SER A 94 2.26 12.32 1.17
CA SER A 94 0.86 12.18 1.53
C SER A 94 0.29 10.82 1.12
N VAL A 95 -0.74 10.38 1.85
CA VAL A 95 -1.53 9.20 1.51
C VAL A 95 -3.01 9.58 1.55
N LYS A 96 -3.75 9.22 0.50
CA LYS A 96 -5.18 9.52 0.35
C LYS A 96 -5.92 8.30 -0.16
N SER A 97 -7.21 8.21 0.12
CA SER A 97 -8.05 7.15 -0.44
C SER A 97 -9.41 7.65 -0.92
N THR A 98 -10.17 6.80 -1.61
CA THR A 98 -11.58 7.07 -1.90
C THR A 98 -12.50 6.82 -0.71
N HIS A 99 -11.99 6.19 0.35
CA HIS A 99 -12.69 5.93 1.61
C HIS A 99 -13.98 5.11 1.44
N HIS A 100 -14.05 4.21 0.46
CA HIS A 100 -15.21 3.33 0.31
C HIS A 100 -15.16 2.15 1.28
N ILE A 101 -14.00 1.49 1.40
CA ILE A 101 -13.73 0.42 2.37
C ILE A 101 -12.71 0.85 3.42
N ILE A 102 -11.88 1.84 3.11
CA ILE A 102 -10.89 2.41 4.02
C ILE A 102 -11.60 3.49 4.85
N ASP A 103 -11.41 3.43 6.16
CA ASP A 103 -11.82 4.52 7.04
C ASP A 103 -10.79 5.64 6.96
N SER A 104 -9.53 5.31 7.23
CA SER A 104 -8.44 6.27 7.28
C SER A 104 -7.09 5.63 6.94
N LEU A 105 -6.14 6.50 6.57
CA LEU A 105 -4.74 6.18 6.33
C LEU A 105 -3.88 7.13 7.13
N SER A 106 -2.81 6.63 7.74
CA SER A 106 -1.84 7.46 8.47
C SER A 106 -0.42 7.06 8.13
N ILE A 107 0.42 8.04 7.81
CA ILE A 107 1.86 7.81 7.66
C ILE A 107 2.46 7.52 9.04
N ASN A 108 3.20 6.41 9.15
CA ASN A 108 3.93 6.01 10.35
C ASN A 108 5.43 6.29 10.19
N ASN A 109 6.00 5.90 9.05
CA ASN A 109 7.38 6.23 8.67
C ASN A 109 7.40 6.69 7.20
N SER A 110 7.76 7.96 6.98
CA SER A 110 7.79 8.52 5.64
C SER A 110 9.02 8.12 4.82
N GLN A 111 10.08 7.63 5.45
CA GLN A 111 11.35 7.32 4.78
C GLN A 111 11.37 5.86 4.33
N VAL A 112 11.31 5.63 3.02
CA VAL A 112 11.43 4.31 2.39
C VAL A 112 12.87 4.16 1.87
N ASN A 113 13.58 3.17 2.40
CA ASN A 113 14.96 2.85 2.05
C ASN A 113 15.14 1.32 2.10
N TYR A 114 16.37 0.83 2.28
CA TYR A 114 16.67 -0.61 2.32
C TYR A 114 16.10 -1.35 3.54
N ASP A 115 15.68 -0.65 4.59
CA ASP A 115 15.15 -1.27 5.79
C ASP A 115 13.69 -1.69 5.60
N ALA A 116 13.51 -2.89 5.04
CA ALA A 116 12.20 -3.51 4.86
C ALA A 116 11.50 -3.88 6.18
N SER A 117 12.13 -3.72 7.35
CA SER A 117 11.49 -3.99 8.64
C SER A 117 10.51 -2.89 9.09
N LYS A 118 10.50 -1.75 8.39
CA LYS A 118 9.72 -0.57 8.78
C LYS A 118 8.33 -0.59 8.17
N GLU A 119 7.32 -0.46 9.02
CA GLU A 119 5.96 -0.17 8.59
C GLU A 119 5.85 1.31 8.17
N HIS A 120 5.50 1.58 6.91
CA HIS A 120 5.46 2.95 6.39
C HIS A 120 4.15 3.68 6.64
N PHE A 121 3.01 3.02 6.47
CA PHE A 121 1.71 3.61 6.79
C PHE A 121 0.75 2.58 7.38
N HIS A 122 -0.13 3.06 8.25
CA HIS A 122 -1.23 2.28 8.79
C HIS A 122 -2.48 2.50 7.96
N LEU A 123 -3.19 1.40 7.72
CA LEU A 123 -4.47 1.35 7.03
C LEU A 123 -5.53 0.89 8.04
N TYR A 124 -6.56 1.71 8.19
CA TYR A 124 -7.72 1.45 9.02
C TYR A 124 -8.89 1.18 8.08
N LEU A 125 -9.44 -0.03 8.16
CA LEU A 125 -10.66 -0.35 7.43
C LEU A 125 -11.84 0.26 8.17
N LYS A 126 -12.87 0.64 7.44
CA LYS A 126 -14.17 0.88 8.07
C LYS A 126 -14.59 -0.41 8.76
N ASP A 127 -15.33 -0.28 9.85
CA ASP A 127 -16.07 -1.40 10.40
C ASP A 127 -16.93 -1.96 9.26
N ARG A 128 -16.50 -3.08 8.71
CA ARG A 128 -17.28 -3.83 7.74
C ARG A 128 -18.28 -4.59 8.58
N TYR A 129 -19.53 -4.17 8.46
CA TYR A 129 -20.67 -4.58 9.29
C TYR A 129 -20.64 -3.97 10.69
#